data_AF-A0A809PSV0-F1
#
_entry.id   AF-A0A809PSV0-F1
#
_cell.length_a   1.000
_cell.length_b   1.000
_cell.length_c   1.000
_cell.angle_alpha   90.00
_cell.angle_beta   90.00
_cell.angle_gamma   90.00
#
_symmetry.space_group_name_H-M   'P 1'
#
loop_
_entity.id
_entity.type
_entity.pdbx_description
1 polymer ?
#
loop_
_entity_poly.entity_id
_entity_poly.type
_entity_poly.pdbx_seq_one_letter_code
_entity_poly.pdbx_strand_id
1 'polypeptide(L)'
;MDKAEFIYRIQSAYPRIYHACHADHQPTPASGVAISQRDATILAHLNSTEAMTQAQLARHLGITKSTMSEAVKYLMAQGLLEMEVATDRRAHLLRLTEKGKDVMSKSSVLETDKLAAVLAEMTAKEMEQAIAGLELLAQACFRLTTKREDTG
;
A
#
# COMPACT_ATOMS: atom_id res chain seq x y z
N MET A 1 -25.97 8.27 -9.30
CA MET A 1 -24.83 8.92 -9.97
C MET A 1 -24.47 8.09 -11.17
N ASP A 2 -24.30 8.70 -12.34
CA ASP A 2 -23.88 8.00 -13.54
C ASP A 2 -22.42 7.52 -13.42
N LYS A 3 -22.10 6.38 -14.01
CA LYS A 3 -20.76 5.79 -13.98
C LYS A 3 -19.74 6.67 -14.72
N ALA A 4 -20.14 7.32 -15.81
CA ALA A 4 -19.26 8.24 -16.54
C ALA A 4 -18.91 9.46 -15.69
N GLU A 5 -19.91 10.04 -15.01
CA GLU A 5 -19.70 11.14 -14.07
C GLU A 5 -18.77 10.73 -12.92
N PHE A 6 -18.93 9.52 -12.37
CA PHE A 6 -18.03 9.04 -11.33
C PHE A 6 -16.57 8.93 -11.79
N ILE A 7 -16.35 8.38 -13.00
CA ILE A 7 -15.03 8.26 -13.61
C ILE A 7 -14.39 9.64 -13.78
N TYR A 8 -15.13 10.60 -14.32
CA TYR A 8 -14.65 11.97 -14.52
C TYR A 8 -14.26 12.66 -13.19
N ARG A 9 -15.08 12.48 -12.14
CA ARG A 9 -14.78 13.04 -10.82
C ARG A 9 -13.51 12.44 -10.21
N ILE A 10 -13.27 11.14 -10.35
CA ILE A 10 -12.01 10.52 -9.92
C ILE A 10 -10.83 11.06 -10.72
N GLN A 11 -10.95 11.07 -12.06
CA GLN A 11 -9.89 11.54 -12.95
C GLN A 11 -9.50 13.00 -12.71
N SER A 12 -10.47 13.85 -12.34
CA SER A 12 -10.23 15.26 -12.08
C SER A 12 -9.75 15.55 -10.66
N ALA A 13 -10.02 14.67 -9.69
CA ALA A 13 -9.55 14.80 -8.31
C ALA A 13 -8.10 14.34 -8.15
N TYR A 14 -7.73 13.21 -8.76
CA TYR A 14 -6.41 12.59 -8.58
C TYR A 14 -5.22 13.54 -8.88
N PRO A 15 -5.19 14.31 -9.98
CA PRO A 15 -4.08 15.22 -10.27
C PRO A 15 -3.90 16.32 -9.21
N ARG A 16 -4.99 16.79 -8.59
CA ARG A 16 -4.93 17.82 -7.53
C ARG A 16 -4.33 17.25 -6.25
N ILE A 17 -4.74 16.03 -5.88
CA ILE A 17 -4.18 15.30 -4.75
C ILE A 17 -2.69 15.02 -4.99
N TYR A 18 -2.36 14.51 -6.18
CA TYR A 18 -0.98 14.26 -6.58
C TYR A 18 -0.16 15.54 -6.48
N HIS A 19 -0.55 16.63 -7.13
CA HIS A 19 0.21 17.89 -7.09
C HIS A 19 0.40 18.44 -5.67
N ALA A 20 -0.62 18.37 -4.81
CA ALA A 20 -0.54 18.90 -3.45
C ALA A 20 0.35 18.04 -2.53
N CYS A 21 0.33 16.72 -2.71
CA CYS A 21 0.96 15.78 -1.80
C CYS A 21 2.26 15.16 -2.32
N HIS A 22 2.53 15.23 -3.63
CA HIS A 22 3.64 14.52 -4.25
C HIS A 22 5.00 15.09 -3.85
N ALA A 23 5.96 14.19 -3.67
CA ALA A 23 7.35 14.57 -3.49
C ALA A 23 8.01 14.91 -4.82
N ASP A 24 8.67 16.06 -4.92
CA ASP A 24 9.45 16.43 -6.11
C ASP A 24 10.78 15.63 -6.21
N HIS A 25 11.09 14.79 -5.22
CA HIS A 25 12.42 14.18 -5.08
C HIS A 25 12.38 12.66 -4.92
N GLN A 26 13.40 12.02 -5.53
CA GLN A 26 13.71 10.59 -5.40
C GLN A 26 13.75 10.15 -3.94
N PRO A 27 13.37 8.90 -3.62
CA PRO A 27 13.42 8.38 -2.27
C PRO A 27 14.84 8.48 -1.71
N THR A 28 15.10 9.52 -0.92
CA THR A 28 16.29 9.59 -0.07
C THR A 28 16.12 8.55 1.03
N PRO A 29 17.11 7.69 1.29
CA PRO A 29 17.03 6.71 2.37
C PRO A 29 17.05 7.46 3.72
N ALA A 30 15.87 7.85 4.20
CA ALA A 30 15.67 8.60 5.45
C ALA A 30 15.69 7.72 6.70
N SER A 31 16.00 6.44 6.55
CA SER A 31 16.24 5.52 7.64
C SER A 31 17.51 4.76 7.29
N GLY A 32 18.39 4.48 8.27
CA GLY A 32 19.63 3.73 8.05
C GLY A 32 19.46 2.30 7.49
N VAL A 33 18.26 1.95 7.00
CA VAL A 33 17.93 0.77 6.20
C VAL A 33 17.60 1.24 4.78
N ALA A 34 18.57 1.17 3.88
CA ALA A 34 18.31 1.32 2.45
C ALA A 34 17.58 0.06 1.96
N ILE A 35 16.25 0.14 1.81
CA ILE A 35 15.47 -0.92 1.17
C ILE A 35 15.45 -0.71 -0.34
N SER A 36 15.41 -1.80 -1.11
CA SER A 36 15.29 -1.71 -2.57
C SER A 36 13.92 -1.15 -2.96
N GLN A 37 13.81 -0.57 -4.17
CA GLN A 37 12.52 -0.11 -4.70
C GLN A 37 11.47 -1.23 -4.70
N ARG A 38 11.88 -2.47 -5.00
CA ARG A 38 11.02 -3.65 -4.94
C ARG A 38 10.49 -3.91 -3.54
N ASP A 39 11.35 -3.83 -2.53
CA ASP A 39 10.95 -4.05 -1.13
C ASP A 39 10.03 -2.92 -0.65
N ALA A 40 10.28 -1.67 -1.06
CA ALA A 40 9.37 -0.55 -0.80
C ALA A 40 7.99 -0.76 -1.44
N THR A 41 7.95 -1.24 -2.69
CA THR A 41 6.69 -1.64 -3.34
C THR A 41 6.00 -2.76 -2.57
N ILE A 42 6.72 -3.77 -2.09
CA ILE A 42 6.14 -4.86 -1.29
C ILE A 42 5.50 -4.31 -0.01
N LEU A 43 6.17 -3.40 0.70
CA LEU A 43 5.62 -2.78 1.91
C LEU A 43 4.41 -1.90 1.62
N ALA A 44 4.45 -1.10 0.55
CA ALA A 44 3.36 -0.19 0.16
C ALA A 44 2.08 -0.92 -0.30
N HIS A 45 2.23 -2.16 -0.79
CA HIS A 45 1.12 -2.98 -1.28
C HIS A 45 0.64 -4.03 -0.25
N LEU A 46 1.29 -4.13 0.90
CA LEU A 46 0.72 -4.81 2.05
C LEU A 46 -0.36 -3.92 2.63
N ASN A 47 -1.60 -4.40 2.60
CA ASN A 47 -2.71 -3.65 3.17
C ASN A 47 -2.46 -3.48 4.69
N SER A 48 -2.56 -2.24 5.16
CA SER A 48 -2.41 -1.92 6.59
C SER A 48 -3.58 -2.44 7.43
N THR A 49 -4.75 -2.67 6.82
CA THR A 49 -5.99 -3.10 7.50
C THR A 49 -6.30 -4.59 7.31
N GLU A 50 -5.92 -5.20 6.18
CA GLU A 50 -6.15 -6.63 5.90
C GLU A 50 -4.85 -7.42 5.77
N ALA A 51 -4.74 -8.53 6.49
CA ALA A 51 -3.57 -9.39 6.40
C ALA A 51 -3.58 -10.20 5.09
N MET A 52 -2.42 -10.36 4.47
CA MET A 52 -2.29 -11.03 3.16
C MET A 52 -1.36 -12.22 3.23
N THR A 53 -1.67 -13.27 2.46
CA THR A 53 -0.71 -14.36 2.24
C THR A 53 0.37 -13.94 1.24
N GLN A 54 1.54 -14.59 1.34
CA GLN A 54 2.62 -14.40 0.36
C GLN A 54 2.16 -14.69 -1.08
N ALA A 55 1.29 -15.68 -1.27
CA ALA A 55 0.77 -16.04 -2.58
C ALA A 55 -0.13 -14.95 -3.18
N GLN A 56 -0.96 -14.30 -2.38
CA GLN A 56 -1.80 -13.19 -2.81
C GLN A 56 -0.95 -11.98 -3.18
N LEU A 57 0.05 -11.65 -2.36
CA LEU A 57 0.92 -10.50 -2.63
C LEU A 57 1.80 -10.72 -3.87
N ALA A 58 2.33 -11.94 -4.04
CA ALA A 58 3.11 -12.30 -5.23
C ALA A 58 2.30 -12.12 -6.52
N ARG A 59 1.04 -12.58 -6.50
CA ARG A 59 0.09 -12.43 -7.59
C ARG A 59 -0.23 -10.96 -7.86
N HIS A 60 -0.55 -10.20 -6.81
CA HIS A 60 -0.88 -8.79 -6.92
C HIS A 60 0.24 -7.95 -7.55
N LEU A 61 1.50 -8.27 -7.23
CA LEU A 61 2.67 -7.57 -7.73
C LEU A 61 3.24 -8.18 -9.03
N GLY A 62 2.67 -9.27 -9.54
CA GLY A 62 3.15 -9.94 -10.75
C GLY A 62 4.56 -10.53 -10.61
N ILE A 63 4.97 -10.95 -9.40
CA ILE A 63 6.30 -11.54 -9.14
C ILE A 63 6.21 -13.02 -8.76
N THR A 64 7.31 -13.75 -8.94
CA THR A 64 7.34 -15.20 -8.62
C THR A 64 7.21 -15.47 -7.12
N LYS A 65 6.69 -16.66 -6.77
CA LYS A 65 6.60 -17.10 -5.37
C LYS A 65 7.96 -17.20 -4.68
N SER A 66 9.01 -17.60 -5.40
CA SER A 66 10.37 -17.67 -4.85
C SER A 66 10.91 -16.28 -4.54
N THR A 67 10.77 -15.33 -5.47
CA THR A 67 11.14 -13.93 -5.26
C THR A 67 10.39 -13.32 -4.08
N MET A 68 9.08 -13.58 -3.97
CA MET A 68 8.29 -13.12 -2.82
C MET A 68 8.77 -13.73 -1.50
N SER A 69 9.03 -15.04 -1.48
CA SER A 69 9.51 -15.73 -0.27
C SER A 69 10.85 -15.18 0.21
N GLU A 70 11.76 -14.87 -0.71
CA GLU A 70 13.05 -14.25 -0.42
C GLU A 70 12.89 -12.83 0.14
N ALA A 71 12.02 -12.03 -0.49
CA ALA A 71 11.70 -10.68 -0.02
C ALA A 71 11.13 -10.67 1.40
N VAL A 72 10.17 -11.55 1.68
CA VAL A 72 9.52 -11.67 2.98
C VAL A 72 10.54 -12.07 4.04
N LYS A 73 11.41 -13.04 3.77
CA LYS A 73 12.48 -13.43 4.70
C LYS A 73 13.41 -12.26 5.01
N TYR A 74 13.82 -11.51 3.99
CA TYR A 74 14.66 -10.33 4.18
C TYR A 74 13.96 -9.25 5.01
N LEU A 75 12.72 -8.89 4.66
CA LEU A 75 11.94 -7.87 5.34
C LEU A 75 11.59 -8.24 6.80
N MET A 76 11.32 -9.51 7.08
CA MET A 76 11.17 -10.03 8.45
C MET A 76 12.48 -9.92 9.24
N ALA A 77 13.63 -10.26 8.63
CA ALA A 77 14.94 -10.14 9.27
C ALA A 77 15.29 -8.67 9.59
N GLN A 78 14.80 -7.72 8.80
CA GLN A 78 14.91 -6.28 9.07
C GLN A 78 13.89 -5.77 10.11
N GLY A 79 12.99 -6.63 10.60
CA GLY A 79 11.93 -6.29 11.55
C GLY A 79 10.82 -5.42 10.96
N LEU A 80 10.66 -5.43 9.62
CA LEU A 80 9.66 -4.63 8.90
C LEU A 80 8.34 -5.39 8.71
N LEU A 81 8.40 -6.71 8.73
CA LEU A 81 7.24 -7.59 8.63
C LEU A 81 7.19 -8.56 9.80
N GLU A 82 5.97 -8.94 10.14
CA GLU A 82 5.67 -10.07 11.00
C GLU A 82 4.73 -11.03 10.29
N MET A 83 4.78 -12.29 10.72
CA MET A 83 4.00 -13.37 10.14
C MET A 83 3.14 -13.99 11.23
N GLU A 84 1.83 -13.83 11.08
CA GLU A 84 0.84 -14.41 11.98
C GLU A 84 0.42 -15.79 11.42
N VAL A 85 0.44 -16.81 12.28
CA VAL A 85 -0.08 -18.14 11.93
C VAL A 85 -1.58 -18.10 12.16
N ALA A 86 -2.36 -18.13 11.08
CA ALA A 86 -3.81 -18.23 11.18
C ALA A 86 -4.19 -19.53 11.92
N THR A 87 -5.25 -19.45 12.74
CA THR A 87 -5.81 -20.57 13.51
C THR A 87 -6.21 -21.75 12.61
N ASP A 88 -6.49 -21.47 11.33
CA ASP A 88 -6.66 -22.47 10.28
C ASP A 88 -5.33 -22.69 9.53
N ARG A 89 -4.74 -23.86 9.75
CA ARG A 89 -3.31 -24.20 9.69
C ARG A 89 -2.60 -24.18 8.32
N ARG A 90 -2.95 -23.30 7.38
CA ARG A 90 -2.22 -23.23 6.08
C ARG A 90 -1.99 -21.83 5.50
N ALA A 91 -2.48 -20.76 6.14
CA ALA A 91 -2.25 -19.40 5.68
C ALA A 91 -1.34 -18.64 6.66
N HIS A 92 -0.12 -18.38 6.22
CA HIS A 92 0.77 -17.41 6.87
C HIS A 92 0.37 -16.01 6.43
N LEU A 93 -0.14 -15.22 7.37
CA LEU A 93 -0.61 -13.86 7.12
C LEU A 93 0.51 -12.87 7.41
N LEU A 94 0.85 -12.04 6.44
CA LEU A 94 1.85 -10.98 6.59
C LEU A 94 1.20 -9.71 7.12
N ARG A 95 1.88 -9.06 8.05
CA ARG A 95 1.53 -7.73 8.56
C ARG A 95 2.77 -6.83 8.63
N LEU A 96 2.56 -5.53 8.44
CA LEU A 96 3.58 -4.52 8.73
C LEU A 96 3.73 -4.36 10.25
N THR A 97 4.97 -4.38 10.73
CA THR A 97 5.29 -3.91 12.09
C THR A 97 5.20 -2.38 12.14
N GLU A 98 5.23 -1.78 13.33
CA GLU A 98 5.31 -0.31 13.44
C GLU A 98 6.54 0.26 12.72
N LYS A 99 7.69 -0.44 12.78
CA LYS A 99 8.89 -0.08 12.01
C LYS A 99 8.64 -0.21 10.50
N GLY A 100 7.91 -1.24 10.07
CA GLY A 100 7.50 -1.43 8.68
C GLY A 100 6.63 -0.29 8.16
N LYS A 101 5.67 0.18 8.97
CA LYS A 101 4.80 1.32 8.65
C LYS A 101 5.60 2.62 8.50
N ASP A 102 6.55 2.88 9.39
CA ASP A 102 7.43 4.06 9.33
C ASP A 102 8.33 4.04 8.08
N VAL A 103 8.90 2.88 7.73
CA VAL A 103 9.70 2.75 6.51
C VAL A 103 8.83 2.90 5.26
N MET A 104 7.63 2.31 5.27
CA MET A 104 6.67 2.43 4.17
C MET A 104 6.26 3.89 3.95
N SER A 105 5.88 4.61 5.01
CA SER A 105 5.44 6.01 4.91
C SER A 105 6.53 6.92 4.36
N LYS A 106 7.80 6.71 4.78
CA LYS A 106 8.97 7.45 4.27
C LYS A 106 9.33 7.13 2.83
N SER A 107 8.94 5.95 2.35
CA SER A 107 9.11 5.54 0.94
C SER A 107 7.94 5.93 0.03
N SER A 108 6.88 6.50 0.61
CA SER A 108 5.69 6.92 -0.10
C SER A 108 5.99 8.04 -1.10
N VAL A 109 5.29 8.02 -2.24
CA VAL A 109 5.29 9.12 -3.21
C VAL A 109 4.54 10.36 -2.71
N LEU A 110 3.84 10.24 -1.58
CA LEU A 110 3.16 11.33 -0.90
C LEU A 110 4.00 11.74 0.32
N GLU A 111 4.46 12.99 0.36
CA GLU A 111 5.23 13.50 1.50
C GLU A 111 4.34 13.63 2.74
N THR A 112 4.83 13.14 3.89
CA THR A 112 4.09 13.15 5.15
C THR A 112 3.66 14.56 5.56
N ASP A 113 4.56 15.55 5.46
CA ASP A 113 4.27 16.92 5.90
C ASP A 113 3.25 17.62 4.98
N LYS A 114 3.34 17.41 3.66
CA LYS A 114 2.36 17.92 2.70
C LYS A 114 0.98 17.30 2.92
N LEU A 115 0.94 15.98 3.13
CA LEU A 115 -0.31 15.29 3.42
C LEU A 115 -0.92 15.76 4.74
N ALA A 116 -0.10 15.98 5.79
CA ALA A 116 -0.55 16.53 7.06
C ALA A 116 -1.15 17.94 6.90
N ALA A 117 -0.55 18.79 6.06
CA ALA A 117 -1.10 20.12 5.76
C ALA A 117 -2.45 20.06 5.04
N VAL A 118 -2.62 19.14 4.07
CA VAL A 118 -3.93 18.92 3.41
C VAL A 118 -4.98 18.46 4.42
N LEU A 119 -4.62 17.52 5.31
CA LEU A 119 -5.53 17.02 6.32
C LEU A 119 -5.90 18.10 7.35
N ALA A 120 -5.00 19.03 7.66
CA ALA A 120 -5.30 20.14 8.59
C ALA A 120 -6.44 21.06 8.11
N GLU A 121 -6.71 21.10 6.80
CA GLU A 121 -7.82 21.86 6.19
C GLU A 121 -9.15 21.08 6.18
N MET A 122 -9.19 19.87 6.76
CA MET A 122 -10.36 19.00 6.77
C MET A 122 -10.93 18.84 8.18
N THR A 123 -12.26 18.69 8.26
CA THR A 123 -12.91 18.22 9.48
C THR A 123 -12.66 16.73 9.69
N ALA A 124 -12.77 16.24 10.93
CA ALA A 124 -12.63 14.82 11.24
C ALA A 124 -13.57 13.93 10.40
N LYS A 125 -14.81 14.39 10.16
CA LYS A 125 -15.78 13.68 9.34
C LYS A 125 -15.34 13.59 7.87
N GLU A 126 -14.76 14.66 7.31
CA GLU A 126 -14.25 14.64 5.95
C GLU A 126 -13.03 13.72 5.83
N MET A 127 -12.15 13.69 6.84
CA MET A 127 -11.01 12.76 6.89
C MET A 127 -11.50 11.31 6.87
N GLU A 128 -12.47 10.97 7.73
CA GLU A 128 -13.07 9.63 7.79
C GLU A 128 -13.70 9.21 6.46
N GLN A 129 -14.42 10.13 5.80
CA GLN A 129 -15.05 9.86 4.50
C GLN A 129 -14.01 9.69 3.39
N ALA A 130 -12.95 10.51 3.38
CA ALA A 130 -11.90 10.45 2.39
C ALA A 130 -11.10 9.14 2.49
N ILE A 131 -10.69 8.75 3.71
CA ILE A 131 -9.94 7.49 3.90
C ILE A 131 -10.79 6.28 3.53
N ALA A 132 -12.06 6.24 3.96
CA ALA A 132 -12.97 5.15 3.60
C ALA A 132 -13.16 5.02 2.08
N GLY A 133 -13.29 6.15 1.37
CA GLY A 133 -13.40 6.17 -0.09
C GLY A 133 -12.15 5.63 -0.79
N LEU A 134 -10.96 6.05 -0.34
CA LEU A 134 -9.68 5.57 -0.88
C LEU A 134 -9.46 4.08 -0.62
N GLU A 135 -9.79 3.61 0.58
CA GLU A 135 -9.68 2.18 0.95
C GLU A 135 -10.62 1.31 0.11
N LEU A 136 -11.85 1.76 -0.15
CA LEU A 136 -12.79 1.05 -1.04
C LEU A 136 -12.27 0.94 -2.47
N LEU A 137 -11.65 2.01 -2.99
CA LEU A 137 -11.01 2.01 -4.31
C LEU A 137 -9.79 1.07 -4.32
N ALA A 138 -8.93 1.13 -3.30
CA ALA A 138 -7.75 0.27 -3.17
C ALA A 138 -8.16 -1.22 -3.15
N GLN A 139 -9.19 -1.57 -2.38
CA GLN A 139 -9.70 -2.95 -2.34
C GLN A 139 -10.30 -3.39 -3.67
N ALA A 140 -10.94 -2.49 -4.42
CA ALA A 140 -11.44 -2.78 -5.76
C ALA A 140 -10.31 -3.03 -6.77
N CYS A 141 -9.25 -2.20 -6.73
CA CYS A 141 -8.03 -2.40 -7.52
C CYS A 141 -7.36 -3.74 -7.20
N PHE A 142 -7.24 -4.07 -5.91
CA PHE A 142 -6.69 -5.34 -5.47
C PHE A 142 -7.46 -6.54 -6.06
N ARG A 143 -8.79 -6.58 -5.87
CA ARG A 143 -9.65 -7.65 -6.44
C ARG A 143 -9.54 -7.76 -7.96
N LEU A 144 -9.39 -6.64 -8.67
CA LEU A 144 -9.24 -6.63 -10.12
C LEU A 144 -7.94 -7.31 -10.55
N THR A 145 -6.82 -6.99 -9.89
CA THR A 145 -5.51 -7.57 -10.20
C THR A 145 -5.44 -9.06 -9.87
N THR A 146 -6.07 -9.50 -8.77
CA THR A 146 -6.05 -10.92 -8.39
C THR A 146 -6.97 -11.79 -9.25
N LYS A 147 -8.02 -11.23 -9.87
CA LYS A 147 -9.04 -11.97 -10.66
C LYS A 147 -8.65 -12.15 -12.14
N ARG A 148 -7.84 -11.26 -12.72
CA ARG A 148 -7.54 -11.26 -14.16
C ARG A 148 -6.66 -12.42 -14.65
N GLU A 149 -6.02 -13.17 -13.75
CA GLU A 149 -5.10 -14.26 -14.11
C GLU A 149 -5.69 -15.67 -13.91
N ASP A 150 -6.89 -15.82 -13.35
CA ASP A 150 -7.55 -17.14 -13.20
C ASP A 150 -8.35 -17.56 -14.47
N THR A 151 -8.40 -16.69 -15.49
CA THR A 151 -9.10 -16.94 -16.76
C THR A 151 -8.14 -17.02 -17.97
N GLY A 152 -6.84 -17.22 -17.71
CA GLY A 152 -5.77 -17.33 -18.72
C GLY A 152 -5.13 -18.71 -18.75
#